data_AF-A0A133YHF0-F1
#
_entry.id   AF-A0A133YHF0-F1
#
_cell.length_a   1.000
_cell.length_b   1.000
_cell.length_c   1.000
_cell.angle_alpha   90.00
_cell.angle_beta   90.00
_cell.angle_gamma   90.00
#
_symmetry.space_group_name_H-M   'P 1'
#
loop_
_entity.id
_entity.type
_entity.pdbx_description
1 polymer ?
#
loop_
_entity_poly.entity_id
_entity_poly.type
_entity_poly.pdbx_seq_one_letter_code
_entity_poly.pdbx_strand_id
1 'polypeptide(L)'
;CETELGSMYAYDLMITLPHDNDAKKPKNLQKLDQLSKITDGYKLTKRHNSITDIVKDMNCTLNGNKQQFYTIPDNADMVAQLLLLYENAGGTESEYWMDYNYKRLRLQIELKDYNSNEAEKEMNNLQAEARRLFPDAHVSVVGNVPQFTVMQQYVERGQMWSMMLSVLVIGIILVLIFGNWKVGLVGMIPNIAPAIIVGGMMGWLGYPLDMMTASLIPMVLGIAVDDT
;
A
#
# COMPACT_ATOMS: atom_id res chain seq x y z
N CYS A 1 -11.57 16.19 -3.54
CA CYS A 1 -12.75 15.80 -2.75
C CYS A 1 -12.29 15.33 -1.39
N GLU A 2 -12.30 16.23 -0.39
CA GLU A 2 -12.10 15.87 1.01
C GLU A 2 -13.46 15.48 1.58
N THR A 3 -13.83 14.22 1.40
CA THR A 3 -15.00 13.63 2.08
C THR A 3 -14.60 13.24 3.50
N GLU A 4 -15.42 13.60 4.48
CA GLU A 4 -15.30 13.20 5.90
C GLU A 4 -15.34 11.67 6.07
N LEU A 5 -15.97 10.96 5.13
CA LEU A 5 -16.09 9.51 5.12
C LEU A 5 -14.74 8.79 5.02
N GLY A 6 -14.65 7.63 5.68
CA GLY A 6 -13.58 6.63 5.55
C GLY A 6 -13.12 6.41 4.11
N SER A 7 -11.83 6.15 3.90
CA SER A 7 -11.38 5.60 2.63
C SER A 7 -11.78 4.13 2.47
N MET A 8 -12.06 3.70 1.23
CA MET A 8 -12.16 2.28 0.91
C MET A 8 -10.81 1.55 1.00
N TYR A 9 -9.70 2.27 0.84
CA TYR A 9 -8.37 1.70 0.80
C TYR A 9 -7.55 2.20 2.00
N ALA A 10 -7.11 1.28 2.84
CA ALA A 10 -6.20 1.57 3.94
C ALA A 10 -5.22 0.42 4.14
N TYR A 11 -4.03 0.75 4.63
CA TYR A 11 -3.06 -0.22 5.11
C TYR A 11 -2.59 0.17 6.51
N ASP A 12 -2.08 -0.83 7.23
CA ASP A 12 -1.63 -0.67 8.60
C ASP A 12 -0.14 -0.97 8.68
N LEU A 13 0.61 -0.09 9.33
CA LEU A 13 1.96 -0.38 9.79
C LEU A 13 1.87 -0.87 11.25
N MET A 14 2.31 -2.10 11.49
CA MET A 14 2.37 -2.70 12.81
C MET A 14 3.82 -2.77 13.29
N ILE A 15 4.07 -2.25 14.49
CA ILE A 15 5.38 -2.20 15.12
C ILE A 15 5.29 -2.97 16.44
N THR A 16 5.99 -4.10 16.54
CA THR A 16 6.09 -4.89 17.76
C THR A 16 7.40 -4.58 18.46
N LEU A 17 7.30 -3.88 19.59
CA LEU A 17 8.42 -3.45 20.42
C LEU A 17 9.02 -4.64 21.19
N PRO A 18 10.28 -4.54 21.63
CA PRO A 18 10.97 -5.66 22.29
C PRO A 18 10.37 -6.02 23.66
N HIS A 19 9.95 -5.03 24.47
CA HIS A 19 9.43 -5.25 25.82
C HIS A 19 7.99 -4.75 25.99
N ASP A 20 7.28 -5.37 26.93
CA ASP A 20 5.95 -4.93 27.34
C ASP A 20 6.00 -3.51 27.94
N ASN A 21 4.92 -2.75 27.79
CA ASN A 21 4.84 -1.33 28.17
C ASN A 21 5.71 -0.35 27.37
N ASP A 22 6.50 -0.81 26.41
CA ASP A 22 7.31 0.08 25.58
C ASP A 22 6.44 1.04 24.74
N ALA A 23 5.21 0.66 24.38
CA ALA A 23 4.31 1.52 23.60
C ALA A 23 3.87 2.77 24.36
N LYS A 24 3.89 2.75 25.70
CA LYS A 24 3.54 3.91 26.54
C LYS A 24 4.68 4.92 26.70
N LYS A 25 5.89 4.56 26.26
CA LYS A 25 7.05 5.44 26.42
C LYS A 25 6.93 6.64 25.47
N PRO A 26 7.04 7.88 25.97
CA PRO A 26 6.97 9.10 25.15
C PRO A 26 7.89 9.04 23.93
N LYS A 27 9.11 8.54 24.10
CA LYS A 27 10.09 8.39 23.02
C LYS A 27 9.58 7.50 21.87
N ASN A 28 8.86 6.43 22.16
CA ASN A 28 8.32 5.52 21.14
C ASN A 28 7.08 6.14 20.46
N LEU A 29 6.24 6.84 21.21
CA LEU A 29 5.11 7.58 20.66
C LEU A 29 5.57 8.75 19.76
N GLN A 30 6.63 9.46 20.14
CA GLN A 30 7.23 10.52 19.32
C GLN A 30 7.80 9.98 18.01
N LYS A 31 8.46 8.81 18.04
CA LYS A 31 8.90 8.13 16.81
C LYS A 31 7.72 7.70 15.93
N LEU A 32 6.62 7.24 16.54
CA LEU A 32 5.40 6.90 15.82
C LEU A 32 4.78 8.15 15.15
N ASP A 33 4.68 9.26 15.87
CA ASP A 33 4.19 10.55 15.34
C ASP A 33 5.10 11.09 14.23
N GLN A 34 6.41 10.85 14.32
CA GLN A 34 7.34 11.15 13.24
C GLN A 34 7.04 10.33 11.98
N LEU A 35 6.79 9.01 12.11
CA LEU A 35 6.38 8.18 10.97
C LEU A 35 5.06 8.67 10.37
N SER A 36 4.07 8.99 11.20
CA SER A 36 2.80 9.58 10.78
C SER A 36 3.01 10.83 9.91
N LYS A 37 3.84 11.77 10.37
CA LYS A 37 4.17 13.00 9.60
C LYS A 37 4.88 12.72 8.27
N ILE A 38 5.69 11.66 8.20
CA ILE A 38 6.33 11.27 6.93
C ILE A 38 5.27 10.81 5.93
N THR A 39 4.23 10.11 6.41
CA THR A 39 3.14 9.66 5.53
C THR A 39 2.30 10.82 4.96
N ASP A 40 2.27 11.99 5.60
CA ASP A 40 1.59 13.18 5.05
C ASP A 40 2.23 13.68 3.75
N GLY A 41 3.52 13.39 3.53
CA GLY A 41 4.24 13.74 2.31
C GLY A 41 4.00 12.78 1.14
N TYR A 42 3.31 11.67 1.37
CA TYR A 42 3.04 10.66 0.35
C TYR A 42 1.88 11.07 -0.56
N LYS A 43 1.96 10.64 -1.82
CA LYS A 43 1.00 11.04 -2.85
C LYS A 43 -0.36 10.38 -2.62
N LEU A 44 -0.37 9.12 -2.18
CA LEU A 44 -1.61 8.38 -1.96
C LEU A 44 -2.25 8.66 -0.60
N THR A 45 -1.51 9.17 0.39
CA THR A 45 -2.05 9.38 1.74
C THR A 45 -3.18 10.42 1.77
N LYS A 46 -4.33 10.01 2.30
CA LYS A 46 -5.47 10.87 2.67
C LYS A 46 -5.32 11.42 4.07
N ARG A 47 -5.16 10.50 5.02
CA ARG A 47 -4.98 10.77 6.45
C ARG A 47 -4.32 9.57 7.10
N HIS A 48 -3.76 9.81 8.28
CA HIS A 48 -3.19 8.78 9.13
C HIS A 48 -3.87 8.83 10.49
N ASN A 49 -4.03 7.67 11.11
CA ASN A 49 -4.64 7.53 12.41
C ASN A 49 -3.79 6.60 13.29
N SER A 50 -3.57 6.98 14.54
CA SER A 50 -2.85 6.17 15.51
C SER A 50 -3.18 6.56 16.95
N ILE A 51 -2.63 5.82 17.92
CA ILE A 51 -2.74 6.16 19.34
C ILE A 51 -2.19 7.56 19.67
N THR A 52 -1.23 8.08 18.89
CA THR A 52 -0.65 9.40 19.18
C THR A 52 -1.67 10.52 19.05
N ASP A 53 -2.65 10.36 18.16
CA ASP A 53 -3.68 11.38 17.92
C ASP A 53 -4.61 11.49 19.12
N ILE A 54 -4.97 10.35 19.72
CA ILE A 54 -5.72 10.28 20.99
C ILE A 54 -4.91 10.92 22.12
N VAL A 55 -3.63 10.60 22.25
CA VAL A 55 -2.77 11.15 23.32
C VAL A 55 -2.61 12.67 23.18
N LYS A 56 -2.39 13.18 21.97
CA LYS A 56 -2.29 14.63 21.69
C LYS A 56 -3.61 15.34 21.97
N ASP A 57 -4.73 14.76 21.55
CA ASP A 57 -6.06 15.32 21.75
C ASP A 57 -6.42 15.40 23.24
N MET A 58 -6.25 14.31 23.99
CA MET A 58 -6.46 14.26 25.44
C MET A 58 -5.59 15.27 26.18
N ASN A 59 -4.31 15.40 25.80
CA ASN A 59 -3.41 16.39 26.39
C ASN A 59 -3.90 17.83 26.12
N CYS A 60 -4.37 18.11 24.91
CA CYS A 60 -4.94 19.40 24.56
C CYS A 60 -6.22 19.70 25.37
N THR A 61 -7.13 18.73 25.47
CA THR A 61 -8.40 18.86 26.19
C THR A 61 -8.20 19.13 27.68
N LEU A 62 -7.33 18.36 28.34
CA LEU A 62 -7.05 18.56 29.78
C LEU A 62 -6.40 19.91 30.09
N ASN A 63 -5.71 20.51 29.11
CA ASN A 63 -5.11 21.82 29.25
C ASN A 63 -5.99 22.97 28.71
N GLY A 64 -7.29 22.73 28.58
CA GLY A 64 -8.29 23.73 28.21
C GLY A 64 -8.37 24.01 26.71
N ASN A 65 -8.20 22.99 25.87
CA ASN A 65 -8.25 23.05 24.40
C ASN A 65 -7.27 24.08 23.78
N LYS A 66 -6.11 24.26 24.42
CA LYS A 66 -5.08 25.16 23.91
C LYS A 66 -4.16 24.40 22.96
N GLN A 67 -4.07 24.86 21.71
CA GLN A 67 -3.30 24.21 20.63
C GLN A 67 -1.84 23.91 20.99
N GLN A 68 -1.23 24.71 21.86
CA GLN A 68 0.15 24.48 22.34
C GLN A 68 0.34 23.15 23.08
N PHE A 69 -0.74 22.54 23.58
CA PHE A 69 -0.73 21.24 24.25
C PHE A 69 -1.18 20.09 23.34
N TYR A 70 -1.41 20.34 22.04
CA TYR A 70 -1.59 19.29 21.04
C TYR A 70 -0.23 18.65 20.69
N THR A 71 0.38 18.03 21.70
CA THR A 71 1.69 17.38 21.63
C THR A 71 1.69 16.17 22.56
N ILE A 72 2.58 15.22 22.29
CA ILE A 72 2.80 14.08 23.17
C ILE A 72 3.59 14.58 24.39
N PRO A 73 3.11 14.36 25.63
CA PRO A 73 3.85 14.72 26.83
C PRO A 73 5.20 14.00 26.92
N ASP A 74 6.24 14.70 27.39
CA ASP A 74 7.57 14.11 27.58
C ASP A 74 7.66 13.18 28.80
N ASN A 75 6.69 13.25 29.72
CA ASN A 75 6.64 12.42 30.92
C ASN A 75 5.83 11.14 30.67
N ALA A 76 6.44 9.98 30.93
CA ALA A 76 5.80 8.67 30.81
C ALA A 76 4.60 8.50 31.76
N ASP A 77 4.65 9.06 32.97
CA ASP A 77 3.54 8.96 33.93
C ASP A 77 2.32 9.73 33.43
N MET A 78 2.55 10.88 32.80
CA MET A 78 1.47 11.68 32.19
C MET A 78 0.84 10.93 31.02
N VAL A 79 1.65 10.34 30.14
CA VAL A 79 1.13 9.51 29.03
C VAL A 79 0.30 8.34 29.57
N ALA A 80 0.79 7.64 30.61
CA ALA A 80 0.05 6.54 31.23
C ALA A 80 -1.30 7.02 31.81
N GLN A 81 -1.35 8.18 32.46
CA GLN A 81 -2.59 8.76 32.97
C GLN A 81 -3.57 9.10 31.84
N LEU A 82 -3.10 9.71 30.75
CA LEU A 82 -3.94 10.02 29.59
C LEU A 82 -4.55 8.76 28.98
N LEU A 83 -3.76 7.69 28.83
CA LEU A 83 -4.22 6.42 28.31
C LEU A 83 -5.25 5.75 29.25
N LEU A 84 -4.99 5.76 30.56
CA LEU A 84 -5.94 5.23 31.55
C LEU A 84 -7.25 6.02 31.57
N LEU A 85 -7.21 7.35 31.44
CA LEU A 85 -8.43 8.16 31.36
C LEU A 85 -9.23 7.81 30.11
N TYR A 86 -8.56 7.62 28.98
CA TYR A 86 -9.20 7.23 27.73
C TYR A 86 -9.85 5.84 27.82
N GLU A 87 -9.14 4.85 28.38
CA GLU A 87 -9.66 3.50 28.62
C GLU A 87 -10.88 3.51 29.56
N ASN A 88 -10.80 4.23 30.68
CA ASN A 88 -11.89 4.33 31.65
C ASN A 88 -13.11 5.11 31.12
N ALA A 89 -12.90 6.06 30.21
CA ALA A 89 -13.97 6.81 29.56
C ALA A 89 -14.78 5.97 28.54
N GLY A 90 -14.49 4.66 28.42
CA GLY A 90 -15.12 3.77 27.46
C GLY A 90 -14.42 3.75 26.11
N GLY A 91 -13.14 4.16 26.05
CA GLY A 91 -12.31 4.11 24.86
C GLY A 91 -11.92 2.67 24.48
N THR A 92 -12.89 1.87 24.03
CA THR A 92 -12.66 0.55 23.41
C THR A 92 -11.79 0.64 22.15
N GLU A 93 -11.60 1.84 21.63
CA GLU A 93 -10.74 2.14 20.48
C GLU A 93 -9.24 2.01 20.80
N SER A 94 -8.82 2.10 22.06
CA SER A 94 -7.41 1.97 22.44
C SER A 94 -6.84 0.59 22.09
N GLU A 95 -7.66 -0.46 22.22
CA GLU A 95 -7.34 -1.84 21.82
C GLU A 95 -7.16 -2.00 20.30
N TYR A 96 -7.71 -1.08 19.49
CA TYR A 96 -7.45 -1.09 18.04
C TYR A 96 -6.06 -0.57 17.68
N TRP A 97 -5.46 0.27 18.54
CA TRP A 97 -4.18 0.94 18.28
C TRP A 97 -3.01 0.32 19.04
N MET A 98 -3.27 -0.31 20.18
CA MET A 98 -2.28 -0.99 21.02
C MET A 98 -2.82 -2.34 21.51
N ASP A 99 -1.92 -3.31 21.72
CA ASP A 99 -2.29 -4.54 22.42
C ASP A 99 -2.34 -4.32 23.94
N TYR A 100 -3.02 -5.22 24.65
CA TYR A 100 -3.19 -5.16 26.11
C TYR A 100 -1.86 -5.06 26.88
N ASN A 101 -0.80 -5.67 26.35
CA ASN A 101 0.53 -5.64 26.95
C ASN A 101 1.34 -4.38 26.57
N TYR A 102 0.77 -3.46 25.80
CA TYR A 102 1.42 -2.24 25.29
C TYR A 102 2.79 -2.53 24.64
N LYS A 103 2.85 -3.60 23.87
CA LYS A 103 4.01 -4.06 23.11
C LYS A 103 3.86 -3.70 21.63
N ARG A 104 2.65 -3.62 21.11
CA ARG A 104 2.36 -3.35 19.70
C ARG A 104 1.82 -1.94 19.52
N LEU A 105 2.32 -1.26 18.49
CA LEU A 105 1.81 0.01 17.99
C LEU A 105 1.26 -0.20 16.59
N ARG A 106 0.08 0.35 16.32
CA ARG A 106 -0.53 0.39 15.00
C ARG A 106 -0.61 1.83 14.49
N LEU A 107 -0.17 2.03 13.25
CA LEU A 107 -0.38 3.24 12.48
C LEU A 107 -1.19 2.88 11.24
N GLN A 108 -2.40 3.42 11.12
CA GLN A 108 -3.26 3.22 9.96
C GLN A 108 -3.08 4.38 8.99
N ILE A 109 -2.95 4.07 7.71
CA ILE A 109 -2.86 5.04 6.62
C ILE A 109 -4.05 4.81 5.69
N GLU A 110 -4.92 5.81 5.58
CA GLU A 110 -5.99 5.83 4.60
C GLU A 110 -5.53 6.45 3.30
N LEU A 111 -5.87 5.84 2.16
CA LEU A 111 -5.46 6.29 0.83
C LEU A 111 -6.55 7.13 0.16
N LYS A 112 -6.18 8.14 -0.62
CA LYS A 112 -7.11 8.94 -1.44
C LYS A 112 -7.60 8.18 -2.66
N ASP A 113 -6.69 7.41 -3.25
CA ASP A 113 -6.87 6.63 -4.46
C ASP A 113 -5.93 5.41 -4.42
N TYR A 114 -6.12 4.43 -5.29
CA TYR A 114 -5.32 3.21 -5.33
C TYR A 114 -4.51 3.09 -6.62
N ASN A 115 -3.18 3.07 -6.47
CA ASN A 115 -2.24 2.71 -7.52
C ASN A 115 -1.26 1.68 -6.96
N SER A 116 -1.24 0.47 -7.51
CA SER A 116 -0.45 -0.65 -6.97
C SER A 116 1.05 -0.35 -6.88
N ASN A 117 1.63 0.26 -7.92
CA ASN A 117 3.06 0.58 -7.97
C ASN A 117 3.45 1.67 -6.98
N GLU A 118 2.67 2.75 -6.89
CA GLU A 118 2.96 3.83 -5.95
C GLU A 118 2.69 3.37 -4.50
N ALA A 119 1.64 2.58 -4.26
CA ALA A 119 1.34 2.01 -2.94
C ALA A 119 2.46 1.09 -2.46
N GLU A 120 2.97 0.20 -3.31
CA GLU A 120 4.11 -0.66 -2.97
C GLU A 120 5.34 0.18 -2.58
N LYS A 121 5.66 1.20 -3.37
CA LYS A 121 6.80 2.08 -3.13
C LYS A 121 6.66 2.85 -1.80
N GLU A 122 5.50 3.44 -1.54
CA GLU A 122 5.23 4.18 -0.30
C GLU A 122 5.27 3.25 0.93
N MET A 123 4.68 2.05 0.83
CA MET A 123 4.72 1.03 1.89
C MET A 123 6.14 0.56 2.18
N ASN A 124 6.95 0.29 1.14
CA ASN A 124 8.35 -0.13 1.29
C ASN A 124 9.21 0.98 1.93
N ASN A 125 9.01 2.23 1.51
CA ASN A 125 9.70 3.38 2.09
C ASN A 125 9.32 3.57 3.56
N LEU A 126 8.02 3.50 3.88
CA LEU A 126 7.55 3.59 5.26
C LEU A 126 8.10 2.47 6.14
N GLN A 127 8.12 1.23 5.64
CA GLN A 127 8.68 0.10 6.38
C GLN A 127 10.20 0.28 6.62
N ALA A 128 10.93 0.80 5.64
CA ALA A 128 12.36 1.08 5.78
C ALA A 128 12.64 2.15 6.84
N GLU A 129 11.89 3.25 6.84
CA GLU A 129 12.04 4.32 7.82
C GLU A 129 11.61 3.87 9.22
N ALA A 130 10.55 3.07 9.32
CA ALA A 130 10.12 2.47 10.58
C ALA A 130 11.19 1.54 11.17
N ARG A 131 11.86 0.71 10.35
CA ARG A 131 13.01 -0.11 10.80
C ARG A 131 14.19 0.74 11.25
N ARG A 132 14.41 1.89 10.62
CA ARG A 132 15.47 2.83 11.02
C ARG A 132 15.18 3.47 12.38
N LEU A 133 13.94 3.88 12.63
CA LEU A 133 13.52 4.49 13.91
C LEU A 133 13.38 3.46 15.03
N PHE A 134 13.04 2.21 14.70
CA PHE A 134 12.86 1.10 15.63
C PHE A 134 13.76 -0.10 15.26
N PRO A 135 15.08 0.00 15.47
CA PRO A 135 16.03 -1.05 15.06
C PRO A 135 15.81 -2.39 15.77
N ASP A 136 15.34 -2.35 17.02
CA ASP A 136 15.11 -3.55 17.85
C ASP A 136 13.66 -4.04 17.80
N ALA A 137 12.79 -3.42 16.99
CA ALA A 137 11.39 -3.79 16.88
C ALA A 137 11.13 -4.59 15.60
N HIS A 138 10.13 -5.47 15.67
CA HIS A 138 9.63 -6.13 14.48
C HIS A 138 8.60 -5.25 13.80
N VAL A 139 8.88 -4.82 12.57
CA VAL A 139 8.01 -3.95 11.76
C VAL A 139 7.42 -4.74 10.60
N SER A 140 6.09 -4.75 10.50
CA SER A 140 5.34 -5.36 9.41
C SER A 140 4.29 -4.38 8.86
N VAL A 141 4.07 -4.42 7.54
CA VAL A 141 2.93 -3.75 6.93
C VAL A 141 1.85 -4.81 6.71
N VAL A 142 0.65 -4.56 7.24
CA VAL A 142 -0.48 -5.48 7.27
C VAL A 142 -1.74 -4.78 6.75
N GLY A 143 -2.79 -5.55 6.47
CA GLY A 143 -4.03 -5.07 5.88
C GLY A 143 -4.28 -5.61 4.47
N ASN A 144 -5.47 -5.31 3.94
CA ASN A 144 -5.92 -5.85 2.67
C ASN A 144 -5.12 -5.32 1.48
N VAL A 145 -4.68 -4.05 1.54
CA VAL A 145 -3.95 -3.39 0.46
C VAL A 145 -2.62 -4.10 0.12
N PRO A 146 -1.75 -4.48 1.08
CA PRO A 146 -0.57 -5.30 0.77
C PRO A 146 -0.91 -6.60 0.05
N GLN A 147 -1.94 -7.31 0.50
CA GLN A 147 -2.35 -8.59 -0.09
C GLN A 147 -2.92 -8.40 -1.50
N PHE A 148 -3.76 -7.39 -1.70
CA PHE A 148 -4.28 -7.02 -3.02
C PHE A 148 -3.19 -6.54 -3.96
N THR A 149 -2.20 -5.78 -3.46
CA THR A 149 -1.06 -5.31 -4.27
C THR A 149 -0.24 -6.49 -4.77
N VAL A 150 0.11 -7.42 -3.87
CA VAL A 150 0.83 -8.63 -4.24
C VAL A 150 0.03 -9.48 -5.22
N MET A 151 -1.27 -9.70 -4.95
CA MET A 151 -2.14 -10.46 -5.84
C MET A 151 -2.23 -9.82 -7.24
N GLN A 152 -2.42 -8.52 -7.30
CA GLN A 152 -2.47 -7.75 -8.54
C GLN A 152 -1.18 -7.92 -9.35
N GLN A 153 -0.02 -7.74 -8.71
CA GLN A 153 1.28 -7.90 -9.36
C GLN A 153 1.52 -9.33 -9.84
N TYR A 154 1.07 -10.33 -9.09
CA TYR A 154 1.13 -11.72 -9.53
C TYR A 154 0.30 -11.95 -10.79
N VAL A 155 -0.91 -11.38 -10.86
CA VAL A 155 -1.78 -11.51 -12.04
C VAL A 155 -1.18 -10.76 -13.22
N GLU A 156 -0.76 -9.50 -13.05
CA GLU A 156 -0.13 -8.69 -14.10
C GLU A 156 1.13 -9.37 -14.67
N ARG A 157 2.01 -9.87 -13.80
CA ARG A 157 3.22 -10.60 -14.20
C ARG A 157 2.87 -11.91 -14.90
N GLY A 158 1.87 -12.64 -14.40
CA GLY A 158 1.38 -13.88 -15.02
C GLY A 158 0.81 -13.65 -16.42
N GLN A 159 0.06 -12.56 -16.63
CA GLN A 159 -0.49 -12.19 -17.92
C GLN A 159 0.59 -11.77 -18.92
N MET A 160 1.57 -10.99 -18.48
CA MET A 160 2.74 -10.63 -19.31
C MET A 160 3.52 -11.88 -19.76
N TRP A 161 3.78 -12.83 -18.84
CA TRP A 161 4.46 -14.09 -19.17
C TRP A 161 3.63 -14.96 -20.11
N SER A 162 2.33 -15.10 -19.85
CA SER A 162 1.41 -15.86 -20.69
C SER A 162 1.33 -15.28 -22.11
N MET A 163 1.27 -13.96 -22.23
CA MET A 163 1.30 -13.26 -23.51
C MET A 163 2.62 -13.52 -24.27
N MET A 164 3.77 -13.34 -23.61
CA MET A 164 5.07 -13.61 -24.21
C MET A 164 5.20 -15.07 -24.68
N LEU A 165 4.76 -16.02 -23.85
CA LEU A 165 4.79 -17.44 -24.18
C LEU A 165 3.85 -17.74 -25.37
N SER A 166 2.66 -17.17 -25.39
CA SER A 166 1.69 -17.36 -26.47
C SER A 166 2.21 -16.83 -27.80
N VAL A 167 2.77 -15.61 -27.81
CA VAL A 167 3.42 -15.01 -28.99
C VAL A 167 4.58 -15.88 -29.49
N LEU A 168 5.39 -16.41 -28.58
CA LEU A 168 6.52 -17.28 -28.92
C LEU A 168 6.03 -18.60 -29.54
N VAL A 169 5.03 -19.25 -28.94
CA VAL A 169 4.46 -20.51 -29.44
C VAL A 169 3.80 -20.32 -30.81
N ILE A 170 2.99 -19.28 -30.99
CA ILE A 170 2.38 -18.93 -32.28
C ILE A 170 3.49 -18.66 -33.32
N GLY A 171 4.52 -17.91 -32.94
CA GLY A 171 5.67 -17.65 -33.80
C GLY A 171 6.35 -18.94 -34.27
N ILE A 172 6.60 -19.89 -33.37
CA ILE A 172 7.18 -21.20 -33.73
C ILE A 172 6.26 -21.96 -34.70
N ILE A 173 4.95 -22.00 -34.44
CA ILE A 173 3.98 -22.68 -35.30
C ILE A 173 3.99 -22.07 -36.71
N LEU A 174 3.96 -20.74 -36.84
CA LEU A 174 4.00 -20.07 -38.14
C LEU A 174 5.32 -20.34 -38.87
N VAL A 175 6.46 -20.32 -38.18
CA VAL A 175 7.75 -20.67 -38.78
C VAL A 175 7.78 -22.11 -39.29
N LEU A 176 7.18 -23.05 -38.56
CA LEU A 176 7.04 -24.45 -38.98
C LEU A 176 6.12 -24.62 -40.20
N ILE A 177 4.97 -23.92 -40.22
CA ILE A 177 4.00 -23.98 -41.32
C ILE A 177 4.60 -23.42 -42.61
N PHE A 178 5.27 -22.26 -42.54
CA PHE A 178 5.83 -21.61 -43.72
C PHE A 178 7.21 -22.16 -44.12
N GLY A 179 7.85 -22.99 -43.28
CA GLY A 179 9.17 -23.58 -43.51
C GLY A 179 10.31 -22.56 -43.63
N ASN A 180 10.02 -21.27 -43.42
CA ASN A 180 10.96 -20.16 -43.58
C ASN A 180 10.74 -19.15 -42.45
N TRP A 181 11.74 -19.00 -41.60
CA TRP A 181 11.71 -18.12 -40.44
C TRP A 181 11.41 -16.65 -40.77
N LYS A 182 11.81 -16.18 -41.97
CA LYS A 182 11.51 -14.82 -42.43
C LYS A 182 10.02 -14.63 -42.74
N VAL A 183 9.39 -15.64 -43.36
CA VAL A 183 7.96 -15.60 -43.70
C VAL A 183 7.12 -15.78 -42.43
N GLY A 184 7.54 -16.65 -41.51
CA GLY A 184 6.91 -16.80 -40.20
C GLY A 184 6.91 -15.50 -39.38
N LEU A 185 8.02 -14.76 -39.36
CA LEU A 185 8.10 -13.44 -38.70
C LEU A 185 7.18 -12.40 -39.33
N VAL A 186 7.06 -12.38 -40.67
CA VAL A 186 6.13 -11.47 -41.36
C VAL A 186 4.68 -11.83 -41.05
N GLY A 187 4.35 -13.13 -40.92
CA GLY A 187 3.05 -13.61 -40.48
C GLY A 187 2.70 -13.27 -39.02
N MET A 188 3.69 -13.00 -38.17
CA MET A 188 3.44 -12.53 -36.79
C MET A 188 2.98 -11.06 -36.73
N ILE A 189 3.24 -10.27 -37.77
CA ILE A 189 2.91 -8.83 -37.81
C ILE A 189 1.40 -8.59 -37.60
N PRO A 190 0.47 -9.17 -38.40
CA PRO A 190 -0.96 -8.95 -38.19
C PRO A 190 -1.45 -9.45 -36.83
N ASN A 191 -0.84 -10.52 -36.30
CA ASN A 191 -1.21 -11.10 -35.02
C ASN A 191 -0.81 -10.21 -33.83
N ILE A 192 0.39 -9.62 -33.83
CA ILE A 192 0.90 -8.86 -32.69
C ILE A 192 0.55 -7.37 -32.78
N ALA A 193 0.29 -6.85 -33.99
CA ALA A 193 0.00 -5.44 -34.22
C ALA A 193 -1.14 -4.89 -33.34
N PRO A 194 -2.29 -5.57 -33.15
CA PRO A 194 -3.35 -5.08 -32.27
C PRO A 194 -2.89 -4.90 -30.82
N ALA A 195 -2.13 -5.86 -30.28
CA ALA A 195 -1.63 -5.80 -28.91
C ALA A 195 -0.60 -4.66 -28.71
N ILE A 196 0.31 -4.46 -29.68
CA ILE A 196 1.27 -3.35 -29.65
C ILE A 196 0.55 -2.00 -29.75
N ILE A 197 -0.46 -1.88 -30.61
CA ILE A 197 -1.20 -0.63 -30.80
C ILE A 197 -1.97 -0.28 -29.52
N VAL A 198 -2.69 -1.23 -28.93
CA VAL A 198 -3.44 -1.01 -27.68
C VAL A 198 -2.50 -0.69 -26.51
N GLY A 199 -1.47 -1.51 -26.29
CA GLY A 199 -0.50 -1.29 -25.22
C GLY A 199 0.29 0.01 -25.40
N GLY A 200 0.66 0.34 -26.63
CA GLY A 200 1.34 1.59 -26.99
C GLY A 200 0.48 2.83 -26.75
N MET A 201 -0.81 2.78 -27.11
CA MET A 201 -1.76 3.86 -26.81
C MET A 201 -1.97 4.02 -25.30
N MET A 202 -2.11 2.94 -24.54
CA MET A 202 -2.23 2.99 -23.08
C MET A 202 -1.00 3.63 -22.43
N GLY A 203 0.20 3.23 -22.87
CA GLY A 203 1.45 3.83 -22.41
C GLY A 203 1.57 5.31 -22.77
N TRP A 204 1.15 5.71 -23.97
CA TRP A 204 1.18 7.12 -24.42
C TRP A 204 0.17 8.00 -23.67
N LEU A 205 -1.00 7.46 -23.34
CA LEU A 205 -2.05 8.13 -22.56
C LEU A 205 -1.76 8.13 -21.05
N GLY A 206 -0.71 7.43 -20.59
CA GLY A 206 -0.37 7.31 -19.17
C GLY A 206 -1.39 6.50 -18.37
N TYR A 207 -2.19 5.66 -19.03
CA TYR A 207 -3.14 4.79 -18.35
C TYR A 207 -2.38 3.61 -17.74
N PRO A 208 -2.37 3.43 -16.41
CA PRO A 208 -1.68 2.30 -15.81
C PRO A 208 -2.34 1.00 -16.28
N LEU A 209 -1.51 0.02 -16.64
CA LEU A 209 -1.96 -1.36 -16.82
C LEU A 209 -2.49 -1.84 -15.47
N ASP A 210 -3.80 -2.05 -15.39
CA ASP A 210 -4.47 -2.70 -14.29
C ASP A 210 -4.88 -4.12 -14.69
N MET A 211 -5.27 -4.95 -13.72
CA MET A 211 -5.67 -6.34 -13.95
C MET A 211 -6.79 -6.48 -15.00
N MET A 212 -7.70 -5.50 -15.12
CA MET A 212 -8.78 -5.54 -16.10
C MET A 212 -8.25 -5.32 -17.52
N THR A 213 -7.44 -4.27 -17.71
CA THR A 213 -6.82 -3.91 -19.00
C THR A 213 -5.79 -4.94 -19.45
N ALA A 214 -4.99 -5.48 -18.53
CA ALA A 214 -4.03 -6.54 -18.80
C ALA A 214 -4.71 -7.86 -19.22
N SER A 215 -5.95 -8.11 -18.77
CA SER A 215 -6.77 -9.27 -19.20
C SER A 215 -7.34 -9.13 -20.61
N LEU A 216 -7.53 -7.90 -21.10
CA LEU A 216 -8.11 -7.64 -22.43
C LEU A 216 -7.11 -7.92 -23.56
N ILE A 217 -5.82 -7.71 -23.34
CA ILE A 217 -4.78 -7.86 -24.37
C ILE A 217 -4.71 -9.31 -24.91
N PRO A 218 -4.66 -10.37 -24.06
CA PRO A 218 -4.71 -11.74 -24.54
C PRO A 218 -6.01 -12.10 -25.24
N MET A 219 -7.14 -11.53 -24.81
CA MET A 219 -8.45 -11.79 -25.43
C MET A 219 -8.53 -11.22 -26.85
N VAL A 220 -8.06 -9.97 -27.04
CA VAL A 220 -7.97 -9.34 -28.36
C VAL A 220 -6.98 -10.07 -29.26
N LEU A 221 -5.83 -10.49 -28.71
CA LEU A 221 -4.86 -11.31 -29.44
C LEU A 221 -5.47 -12.65 -29.89
N GLY A 222 -6.24 -13.30 -29.02
CA GLY A 222 -6.94 -14.55 -29.34
C GLY A 222 -7.91 -14.38 -30.50
N ILE A 223 -8.74 -13.33 -30.48
CA ILE A 223 -9.68 -13.03 -31.57
C ILE A 223 -8.94 -12.72 -32.88
N ALA A 224 -7.87 -11.93 -32.82
CA ALA A 224 -7.11 -11.56 -34.02
C ALA A 224 -6.45 -12.78 -34.69
N VAL A 225 -5.94 -13.72 -33.89
CA VAL A 225 -5.32 -14.96 -34.40
C VAL A 225 -6.37 -15.93 -34.93
N ASP A 226 -7.57 -15.98 -34.34
CA ASP A 226 -8.67 -16.86 -34.77
C ASP A 226 -9.26 -16.45 -36.14
N ASP A 227 -9.19 -15.16 -36.48
CA ASP A 227 -9.67 -14.60 -37.76
C ASP A 227 -8.61 -14.63 -38.89
N THR A 228 -7.40 -15.19 -38.67
CA THR A 228 -6.29 -15.26 -39.65
C THR A 228 -6.07 -16.66 -40.20
#